data_AF-A0A3D5K430-F1
#
_entry.id   AF-A0A3D5K430-F1
#
_cell.length_a   1.000
_cell.length_b   1.000
_cell.length_c   1.000
_cell.angle_alpha   90.00
_cell.angle_beta   90.00
_cell.angle_gamma   90.00
#
_symmetry.space_group_name_H-M   'P 1'
#
loop_
_entity.id
_entity.type
_entity.pdbx_description
1 polymer ?
#
loop_
_entity_poly.entity_id
_entity_poly.type
_entity_poly.pdbx_seq_one_letter_code
_entity_poly.pdbx_strand_id
1 'polypeptide(L)'
;MRVMKTLTTVDRDEPIDELMAHLHRDGGVIVRDLLSDEGRLAIIEDLAGAMEVIEPGSRSGLEQWELFHGRETIRFCGLAARSRAFVDHALLEPVFGAVTDHELLGGCTSYWLNTGQVMAVGPGEKAQYLHRDENNWPEAITAEREITVSCMFALSEFTRANGATVVVPGTQ
;
A
#
# COMPACT_ATOMS: atom_id res chain seq x y z
N MET A 1 -26.80 8.88 -14.14
CA MET A 1 -26.30 7.98 -13.09
C MET A 1 -24.89 7.57 -13.51
N ARG A 2 -23.83 8.10 -12.87
CA ARG A 2 -22.44 7.76 -13.24
C ARG A 2 -22.16 6.38 -12.64
N VAL A 3 -21.88 5.37 -13.47
CA VAL A 3 -21.46 4.05 -12.99
C VAL A 3 -20.17 4.25 -12.20
N MET A 4 -20.17 3.90 -10.91
CA MET A 4 -18.94 3.87 -10.12
C MET A 4 -18.07 2.74 -10.67
N LYS A 5 -16.92 3.09 -11.27
CA LYS A 5 -15.92 2.11 -11.67
C LYS A 5 -15.36 1.45 -10.41
N THR A 6 -15.15 0.14 -10.47
CA THR A 6 -14.51 -0.66 -9.41
C THR A 6 -13.15 -1.14 -9.89
N LEU A 7 -12.22 -1.38 -8.97
CA LEU A 7 -10.97 -2.04 -9.33
C LEU A 7 -11.23 -3.45 -9.86
N THR A 8 -10.42 -3.85 -10.83
CA THR A 8 -10.39 -5.25 -11.28
C THR A 8 -9.76 -6.13 -10.20
N THR A 9 -10.27 -7.34 -10.04
CA THR A 9 -9.69 -8.36 -9.16
C THR A 9 -9.24 -9.55 -10.00
N VAL A 10 -7.96 -9.90 -9.90
CA VAL A 10 -7.32 -11.00 -10.63
C VAL A 10 -6.72 -12.03 -9.67
N ASP A 11 -6.40 -13.21 -10.19
CA ASP A 11 -5.62 -14.20 -9.47
C ASP A 11 -4.11 -13.87 -9.55
N ARG A 12 -3.31 -14.48 -8.67
CA ARG A 12 -1.87 -14.21 -8.59
C ARG A 12 -1.06 -14.69 -9.79
N ASP A 13 -1.62 -15.56 -10.62
CA ASP A 13 -1.00 -16.12 -11.82
C ASP A 13 -1.48 -15.46 -13.12
N GLU A 14 -2.25 -14.36 -13.01
CA GLU A 14 -2.59 -13.49 -14.13
C GLU A 14 -1.30 -13.08 -14.88
N PRO A 15 -1.27 -13.19 -16.22
CA PRO A 15 -0.14 -12.71 -17.00
C PRO A 15 0.16 -11.24 -16.70
N ILE A 16 1.45 -10.91 -16.54
CA ILE A 16 1.88 -9.57 -16.13
C ILE A 16 1.30 -8.48 -17.05
N ASP A 17 1.29 -8.69 -18.37
CA ASP A 17 0.76 -7.71 -19.33
C ASP A 17 -0.75 -7.45 -19.14
N GLU A 18 -1.52 -8.47 -18.75
CA GLU A 18 -2.96 -8.34 -18.48
C GLU A 18 -3.21 -7.60 -17.15
N LEU A 19 -2.43 -7.93 -16.12
CA LEU A 19 -2.41 -7.21 -14.84
C LEU A 19 -2.06 -5.73 -15.06
N MET A 20 -1.00 -5.42 -15.82
CA MET A 20 -0.61 -4.05 -16.15
C MET A 20 -1.71 -3.32 -16.93
N ALA A 21 -2.40 -3.99 -17.85
CA ALA A 21 -3.52 -3.38 -18.57
C ALA A 21 -4.67 -2.98 -17.62
N HIS A 22 -4.94 -3.76 -16.57
CA HIS A 22 -5.89 -3.39 -15.53
C HIS A 22 -5.39 -2.22 -14.67
N LEU A 23 -4.14 -2.29 -14.22
CA LEU A 23 -3.52 -1.24 -13.41
C LEU A 23 -3.54 0.11 -14.14
N HIS A 24 -3.06 0.17 -15.38
CA HIS A 24 -3.06 1.42 -16.16
C HIS A 24 -4.45 1.94 -16.49
N ARG A 25 -5.46 1.07 -16.64
CA ARG A 25 -6.84 1.47 -16.93
C ARG A 25 -7.54 2.05 -15.71
N ASP A 26 -7.36 1.41 -14.57
CA ASP A 26 -8.11 1.68 -13.35
C ASP A 26 -7.32 2.55 -12.35
N GLY A 27 -6.01 2.70 -12.49
CA GLY A 27 -5.11 3.31 -11.50
C GLY A 27 -4.84 2.41 -10.29
N GLY A 28 -5.25 1.14 -10.35
CA GLY A 28 -5.09 0.14 -9.30
C GLY A 28 -5.61 -1.23 -9.74
N VAL A 29 -5.16 -2.29 -9.07
CA VAL A 29 -5.64 -3.66 -9.28
C VAL A 29 -5.61 -4.41 -7.95
N ILE A 30 -6.57 -5.31 -7.73
CA ILE A 30 -6.58 -6.21 -6.57
C ILE A 30 -6.07 -7.57 -7.05
N VAL A 31 -4.98 -8.06 -6.46
CA VAL A 31 -4.45 -9.40 -6.72
C VAL A 31 -4.79 -10.30 -5.54
N ARG A 32 -5.54 -11.38 -5.77
CA ARG A 32 -5.90 -12.34 -4.72
C ARG A 32 -4.67 -13.12 -4.27
N ASP A 33 -4.61 -13.38 -2.96
CA ASP A 33 -3.64 -14.31 -2.34
C ASP A 33 -2.16 -14.02 -2.70
N LEU A 34 -1.85 -12.73 -2.90
CA LEU A 34 -0.49 -12.25 -3.19
C LEU A 34 0.45 -12.53 -2.01
N LEU A 35 -0.01 -12.23 -0.79
CA LEU A 35 0.65 -12.62 0.45
C LEU A 35 0.05 -13.93 0.97
N SER A 36 0.88 -14.95 1.13
CA SER A 36 0.43 -16.25 1.66
C SER A 36 0.00 -16.14 3.12
N ASP A 37 -0.87 -17.05 3.57
CA ASP A 37 -1.26 -17.15 4.98
C ASP A 37 -0.06 -17.31 5.91
N GLU A 38 0.92 -18.13 5.51
CA GLU A 38 2.17 -18.34 6.23
C GLU A 38 2.96 -17.03 6.36
N GLY A 39 3.18 -16.32 5.25
CA GLY A 39 3.90 -15.05 5.25
C GLY A 39 3.16 -13.99 6.06
N ARG A 40 1.82 -13.93 5.95
CA ARG A 40 0.98 -13.02 6.74
C ARG A 40 1.12 -13.27 8.24
N LEU A 41 1.00 -14.53 8.67
CA LEU A 41 1.09 -14.89 10.09
C LEU A 41 2.50 -14.62 10.65
N ALA A 42 3.55 -14.95 9.90
CA ALA A 42 4.92 -14.67 10.30
C ALA A 42 5.20 -13.16 10.41
N ILE A 43 4.68 -12.33 9.49
CA ILE A 43 4.77 -10.87 9.59
C ILE A 43 4.04 -10.36 10.83
N ILE A 44 2.85 -10.87 11.13
CA ILE A 44 2.10 -10.47 12.32
C ILE A 44 2.88 -10.82 13.59
N GLU A 45 3.47 -12.01 13.66
CA GLU A 45 4.26 -12.47 14.79
C GLU A 45 5.50 -11.59 15.01
N ASP A 46 6.29 -11.35 13.95
CA ASP A 46 7.48 -10.49 14.01
C ASP A 46 7.16 -9.07 14.51
N LEU A 47 5.97 -8.56 14.16
CA LEU A 47 5.55 -7.18 14.44
C LEU A 47 4.71 -7.03 15.71
N ALA A 48 4.32 -8.12 16.37
CA ALA A 48 3.45 -8.11 17.55
C ALA A 48 4.00 -7.24 18.68
N GLY A 49 5.29 -7.37 19.00
CA GLY A 49 5.93 -6.57 20.04
C GLY A 49 5.94 -5.06 19.75
N ALA A 50 5.99 -4.66 18.46
CA ALA A 50 5.86 -3.26 18.09
C ALA A 50 4.40 -2.77 18.17
N MET A 51 3.45 -3.61 17.76
CA MET A 51 2.01 -3.33 17.86
C MET A 51 1.54 -3.11 19.30
N GLU A 52 2.12 -3.81 20.28
CA GLU A 52 1.74 -3.69 21.69
C GLU A 52 2.19 -2.38 22.36
N VAL A 53 3.31 -1.81 21.92
CA VAL A 53 3.95 -0.67 22.61
C VAL A 53 3.78 0.66 21.88
N ILE A 54 3.28 0.63 20.65
CA ILE A 54 3.11 1.83 19.83
C ILE A 54 1.69 2.34 20.01
N GLU A 55 1.59 3.45 20.73
CA GLU A 55 0.32 4.16 20.89
C GLU A 55 -0.24 4.67 19.55
N PRO A 56 -1.59 4.67 19.39
CA PRO A 56 -2.27 5.32 18.27
C PRO A 56 -1.93 6.80 18.13
N GLY A 57 -1.98 7.31 16.90
CA GLY A 57 -1.78 8.73 16.59
C GLY A 57 -0.48 9.04 15.85
N SER A 58 -0.38 10.27 15.36
CA SER A 58 0.82 10.77 14.66
C SER A 58 1.92 11.15 15.65
N ARG A 59 3.17 10.82 15.30
CA ARG A 59 4.38 11.25 16.04
C ARG A 59 5.12 12.41 15.37
N SER A 60 4.54 12.98 14.31
CA SER A 60 5.18 14.04 13.51
C SER A 60 5.24 15.40 14.24
N GLY A 61 4.33 15.65 15.19
CA GLY A 61 4.14 16.96 15.81
C GLY A 61 3.60 18.04 14.85
N LEU A 62 3.11 17.63 13.67
CA LEU A 62 2.59 18.50 12.64
C LEU A 62 1.09 18.24 12.45
N GLU A 63 0.27 19.26 12.64
CA GLU A 63 -1.20 19.17 12.61
C GLU A 63 -1.75 18.50 11.35
N GLN A 64 -1.19 18.84 10.18
CA GLN A 64 -1.57 18.23 8.90
C GLN A 64 -1.40 16.70 8.88
N TRP A 65 -0.30 16.21 9.46
CA TRP A 65 0.01 14.78 9.53
C TRP A 65 -0.75 14.11 10.68
N GLU A 66 -1.11 14.84 11.74
CA GLU A 66 -2.03 14.35 12.77
C GLU A 66 -3.43 14.09 12.21
N LEU A 67 -3.94 15.01 11.39
CA LEU A 67 -5.22 14.83 10.70
C LEU A 67 -5.18 13.67 9.70
N PHE A 68 -4.09 13.56 8.94
CA PHE A 68 -3.95 12.51 7.93
C PHE A 68 -3.70 11.12 8.53
N HIS A 69 -2.82 11.00 9.53
CA HIS A 69 -2.51 9.70 10.13
C HIS A 69 -3.65 9.15 10.99
N GLY A 70 -4.54 10.03 11.49
CA GLY A 70 -5.60 9.62 12.38
C GLY A 70 -5.16 9.53 13.84
N ARG A 71 -6.12 9.58 14.77
CA ARG A 71 -5.86 9.53 16.22
C ARG A 71 -5.95 8.12 16.80
N GLU A 72 -6.70 7.26 16.15
CA GLU A 72 -6.99 5.87 16.54
C GLU A 72 -6.23 4.87 15.64
N THR A 73 -5.27 5.35 14.84
CA THR A 73 -4.45 4.50 13.97
C THR A 73 -3.07 4.26 14.60
N ILE A 74 -2.72 2.99 14.80
CA ILE A 74 -1.35 2.59 15.13
C ILE A 74 -0.55 2.56 13.82
N ARG A 75 0.52 3.36 13.77
CA ARG A 75 1.37 3.49 12.60
C ARG A 75 2.84 3.42 12.98
N PHE A 76 3.60 2.59 12.27
CA PHE A 76 5.05 2.55 12.40
C PHE A 76 5.74 2.03 11.14
N CYS A 77 6.98 2.49 10.97
CA CYS A 77 7.83 2.16 9.82
C CYS A 77 8.99 1.23 10.22
N GLY A 78 9.87 0.98 9.25
CA GLY A 78 11.08 0.18 9.46
C GLY A 78 10.81 -1.31 9.44
N LEU A 79 9.80 -1.75 8.68
CA LEU A 79 9.38 -3.17 8.66
C LEU A 79 10.52 -4.12 8.27
N ALA A 80 11.34 -3.75 7.28
CA ALA A 80 12.50 -4.57 6.87
C ALA A 80 13.56 -4.76 7.97
N ALA A 81 13.63 -3.84 8.94
CA ALA A 81 14.51 -3.98 10.10
C ALA A 81 13.87 -4.76 11.25
N ARG A 82 12.54 -4.94 11.24
CA ARG A 82 11.77 -5.57 12.31
C ARG A 82 11.33 -7.00 11.97
N SER A 83 11.09 -7.28 10.70
CA SER A 83 10.53 -8.54 10.24
C SER A 83 11.29 -9.04 9.03
N ARG A 84 11.92 -10.21 9.17
CA ARG A 84 12.52 -10.90 8.04
C ARG A 84 11.42 -11.46 7.13
N ALA A 85 10.30 -11.89 7.71
CA ALA A 85 9.14 -12.35 6.96
C ALA A 85 8.58 -11.27 6.03
N PHE A 86 8.55 -10.00 6.46
CA PHE A 86 8.15 -8.89 5.59
C PHE A 86 9.06 -8.78 4.37
N VAL A 87 10.37 -8.91 4.56
CA VAL A 87 11.33 -8.84 3.46
C VAL A 87 11.07 -9.98 2.46
N ASP A 88 11.01 -11.20 2.96
CA ASP A 88 10.98 -12.40 2.11
C ASP A 88 9.61 -12.65 1.46
N HIS A 89 8.50 -12.29 2.12
CA HIS A 89 7.15 -12.60 1.66
C HIS A 89 6.38 -11.42 1.06
N ALA A 90 6.77 -10.17 1.33
CA ALA A 90 6.03 -8.98 0.87
C ALA A 90 6.91 -8.03 0.04
N LEU A 91 8.05 -7.59 0.58
CA LEU A 91 8.93 -6.65 -0.12
C LEU A 91 9.53 -7.24 -1.40
N LEU A 92 9.95 -8.50 -1.34
CA LEU A 92 10.54 -9.22 -2.47
C LEU A 92 9.53 -10.14 -3.16
N GLU A 93 8.23 -9.86 -3.02
CA GLU A 93 7.19 -10.67 -3.65
C GLU A 93 7.33 -10.57 -5.20
N PRO A 94 7.40 -11.71 -5.93
CA PRO A 94 7.71 -11.70 -7.36
C PRO A 94 6.76 -10.92 -8.27
N VAL A 95 5.45 -11.00 -8.05
CA VAL A 95 4.46 -10.27 -8.86
C VAL A 95 4.55 -8.78 -8.56
N PHE A 96 4.69 -8.39 -7.30
CA PHE A 96 4.90 -6.98 -6.94
C PHE A 96 6.21 -6.43 -7.53
N GLY A 97 7.29 -7.22 -7.50
CA GLY A 97 8.55 -6.90 -8.16
C GLY A 97 8.39 -6.70 -9.67
N ALA A 98 7.68 -7.60 -10.35
CA ALA A 98 7.43 -7.49 -11.79
C ALA A 98 6.59 -6.25 -12.15
N VAL A 99 5.58 -5.90 -11.35
CA VAL A 99 4.81 -4.65 -11.51
C VAL A 99 5.72 -3.44 -11.35
N THR A 100 6.56 -3.45 -10.31
CA THR A 100 7.47 -2.33 -10.02
C THR A 100 8.52 -2.15 -11.11
N ASP A 101 9.07 -3.25 -11.64
CA ASP A 101 9.97 -3.23 -12.80
C ASP A 101 9.30 -2.60 -14.02
N HIS A 102 8.06 -3.00 -14.31
CA HIS A 102 7.32 -2.50 -15.47
C HIS A 102 7.01 -1.00 -15.36
N GLU A 103 6.63 -0.52 -14.17
CA GLU A 103 6.26 0.89 -13.97
C GLU A 103 7.48 1.82 -13.87
N LEU A 104 8.52 1.42 -13.14
CA LEU A 104 9.58 2.36 -12.72
C LEU A 104 10.83 2.31 -13.61
N LEU A 105 11.23 1.14 -14.14
CA LEU A 105 12.51 1.02 -14.86
C LEU A 105 12.50 1.71 -16.23
N GLY A 106 11.33 2.04 -16.77
CA GLY A 106 11.24 2.93 -17.94
C GLY A 106 11.67 4.37 -17.62
N GLY A 107 11.57 4.78 -16.35
CA GLY A 107 11.85 6.14 -15.88
C GLY A 107 13.17 6.30 -15.12
N CYS A 108 13.81 5.22 -14.66
CA CYS A 108 15.03 5.23 -13.86
C CYS A 108 15.93 3.99 -14.09
N THR A 109 17.18 4.06 -13.63
CA THR A 109 18.13 2.93 -13.69
C THR A 109 17.86 1.87 -12.60
N SER A 110 17.33 2.30 -11.46
CA SER A 110 17.00 1.43 -10.32
C SER A 110 16.03 2.15 -9.38
N TYR A 111 15.36 1.36 -8.54
CA TYR A 111 14.45 1.85 -7.50
C TYR A 111 14.75 1.16 -6.16
N TRP A 112 14.18 1.68 -5.08
CA TRP A 112 14.25 1.09 -3.75
C TRP A 112 12.94 1.28 -3.00
N LEU A 113 12.80 0.61 -1.86
CA LEU A 113 11.68 0.83 -0.95
C LEU A 113 11.73 2.27 -0.40
N ASN A 114 10.72 3.08 -0.72
CA ASN A 114 10.53 4.37 -0.06
C ASN A 114 10.18 4.19 1.42
N THR A 115 9.06 3.50 1.70
CA THR A 115 8.59 3.24 3.06
C THR A 115 7.79 1.96 3.11
N GLY A 116 8.17 1.06 4.01
CA GLY A 116 7.31 -0.02 4.49
C GLY A 116 6.72 0.39 5.84
N GLN A 117 5.40 0.37 5.97
CA GLN A 117 4.69 0.78 7.18
C GLN A 117 3.50 -0.12 7.50
N VAL A 118 3.27 -0.34 8.79
CA VAL A 118 1.99 -0.84 9.28
C VAL A 118 1.05 0.33 9.50
N MET A 119 -0.22 0.13 9.14
CA MET A 119 -1.33 1.02 9.43
C MET A 119 -2.47 0.16 10.00
N ALA A 120 -2.55 0.08 11.33
CA ALA A 120 -3.62 -0.61 12.02
C ALA A 120 -4.67 0.40 12.47
N VAL A 121 -5.73 0.51 11.67
CA VAL A 121 -6.84 1.47 11.87
C VAL A 121 -7.75 0.98 12.99
N GLY A 122 -7.85 1.75 14.06
CA GLY A 122 -8.70 1.46 15.21
C GLY A 122 -10.17 1.86 15.01
N PRO A 123 -11.08 1.38 15.89
CA PRO A 123 -12.49 1.71 15.82
C PRO A 123 -12.77 3.21 15.93
N GLY A 124 -13.68 3.71 15.08
CA GLY A 124 -14.10 5.12 15.12
C GLY A 124 -13.15 6.10 14.46
N GLU A 125 -12.04 5.62 13.86
CA GLU A 125 -11.16 6.46 13.06
C GLU A 125 -11.90 7.09 11.88
N LYS A 126 -11.46 8.30 11.49
CA LYS A 126 -12.01 9.03 10.36
C LYS A 126 -11.34 8.62 9.05
N ALA A 127 -12.12 8.63 7.98
CA ALA A 127 -11.57 8.47 6.64
C ALA A 127 -10.57 9.59 6.33
N GLN A 128 -9.43 9.21 5.74
CA GLN A 128 -8.49 10.17 5.17
C GLN A 128 -9.15 10.94 4.02
N TYR A 129 -8.68 12.16 3.78
CA TYR A 129 -9.05 12.89 2.57
C TYR A 129 -8.44 12.23 1.33
N LEU A 130 -9.07 12.44 0.16
CA LEU A 130 -8.52 11.94 -1.11
C LEU A 130 -7.20 12.65 -1.43
N HIS A 131 -6.18 11.87 -1.80
CA HIS A 131 -4.84 12.35 -2.07
C HIS A 131 -4.16 11.46 -3.11
N ARG A 132 -2.96 11.86 -3.53
CA ARG A 132 -2.03 11.04 -4.31
C ARG A 132 -0.73 10.91 -3.55
N ASP A 133 -0.14 9.72 -3.53
CA ASP A 133 1.11 9.45 -2.80
C ASP A 133 2.31 10.18 -3.42
N GLU A 134 2.30 10.42 -4.73
CA GLU A 134 3.35 11.18 -5.42
C GLU A 134 3.51 12.62 -4.90
N ASN A 135 2.49 13.18 -4.25
CA ASN A 135 2.55 14.52 -3.66
C ASN A 135 3.58 14.67 -2.53
N ASN A 136 4.21 13.57 -2.09
CA ASN A 136 5.40 13.63 -1.25
C ASN A 136 6.62 14.25 -1.98
N TRP A 137 6.63 14.24 -3.31
CA TRP A 137 7.71 14.78 -4.15
C TRP A 137 7.14 15.64 -5.30
N PRO A 138 6.50 16.78 -5.00
CA PRO A 138 5.79 17.56 -6.01
C PRO A 138 6.70 18.03 -7.17
N GLU A 139 7.99 18.23 -6.92
CA GLU A 139 8.97 18.62 -7.95
C GLU A 139 9.35 17.48 -8.91
N ALA A 140 9.05 16.22 -8.55
CA ALA A 140 9.37 15.04 -9.36
C ALA A 140 8.19 14.58 -10.23
N ILE A 141 6.98 15.08 -9.96
CA ILE A 141 5.75 14.71 -10.68
C ILE A 141 5.86 15.10 -12.16
N THR A 142 5.56 14.16 -13.04
CA THR A 142 5.55 14.36 -14.50
C THR A 142 4.51 13.43 -15.14
N ALA A 143 4.00 13.82 -16.31
CA ALA A 143 3.07 12.99 -17.09
C ALA A 143 3.77 11.86 -17.87
N GLU A 144 5.10 11.83 -17.89
CA GLU A 144 5.89 10.93 -18.74
C GLU A 144 6.24 9.60 -18.08
N ARG A 145 6.22 9.53 -16.74
CA ARG A 145 6.64 8.36 -15.98
C ARG A 145 6.06 8.37 -14.57
N GLU A 146 5.88 7.18 -14.01
CA GLU A 146 5.59 7.01 -12.60
C GLU A 146 6.85 7.23 -11.75
N ILE A 147 6.67 7.78 -10.55
CA ILE A 147 7.76 7.98 -9.58
C ILE A 147 7.63 7.07 -8.36
N THR A 148 6.47 6.44 -8.17
CA THR A 148 6.19 5.57 -7.05
C THR A 148 5.10 4.56 -7.39
N VAL A 149 5.19 3.36 -6.81
CA VAL A 149 4.14 2.34 -6.84
C VAL A 149 3.87 1.92 -5.40
N SER A 150 2.61 1.89 -5.01
CA SER A 150 2.17 1.48 -3.68
C SER A 150 1.49 0.12 -3.73
N CYS A 151 1.88 -0.80 -2.85
CA CYS A 151 1.18 -2.07 -2.63
C CYS A 151 0.68 -2.14 -1.19
N MET A 152 -0.60 -2.50 -1.03
CA MET A 152 -1.22 -2.72 0.28
C MET A 152 -1.44 -4.20 0.51
N PHE A 153 -0.67 -4.79 1.43
CA PHE A 153 -0.88 -6.15 1.90
C PHE A 153 -1.83 -6.17 3.10
N ALA A 154 -2.92 -6.92 2.97
CA ALA A 154 -3.92 -7.08 4.03
C ALA A 154 -3.41 -8.05 5.11
N LEU A 155 -3.06 -7.53 6.30
CA LEU A 155 -2.75 -8.35 7.48
C LEU A 155 -4.00 -8.80 8.25
N SER A 156 -5.14 -8.19 7.94
CA SER A 156 -6.48 -8.61 8.35
C SER A 156 -7.47 -8.28 7.22
N GLU A 157 -8.67 -8.85 7.26
CA GLU A 157 -9.66 -8.64 6.21
C GLU A 157 -10.01 -7.14 6.04
N PHE A 158 -9.95 -6.65 4.80
CA PHE A 158 -10.41 -5.29 4.47
C PHE A 158 -11.88 -5.33 4.06
N THR A 159 -12.71 -4.64 4.84
CA THR A 159 -14.15 -4.52 4.61
C THR A 159 -14.58 -3.06 4.58
N ARG A 160 -15.75 -2.77 4.00
CA ARG A 160 -16.32 -1.42 4.09
C ARG A 160 -16.52 -0.95 5.54
N ALA A 161 -16.83 -1.87 6.45
CA ALA A 161 -17.17 -1.55 7.83
C ALA A 161 -15.94 -1.20 8.69
N ASN A 162 -14.77 -1.79 8.41
CA ASN A 162 -13.53 -1.51 9.13
C ASN A 162 -12.57 -0.56 8.39
N GLY A 163 -13.06 0.11 7.35
CA GLY A 163 -12.30 1.16 6.67
C GLY A 163 -11.31 0.66 5.63
N ALA A 164 -11.67 -0.36 4.84
CA ALA A 164 -10.94 -0.73 3.63
C ALA A 164 -10.57 0.50 2.78
N THR A 165 -9.36 0.50 2.23
CA THR A 165 -8.83 1.60 1.42
C THR A 165 -9.81 1.99 0.33
N VAL A 166 -10.12 3.30 0.26
CA VAL A 166 -11.00 3.86 -0.75
C VAL A 166 -10.15 4.46 -1.85
N VAL A 167 -10.35 3.97 -3.07
CA VAL A 167 -9.71 4.48 -4.29
C VAL A 167 -10.75 5.05 -5.24
N VAL A 168 -10.32 5.92 -6.16
CA VAL A 168 -11.17 6.47 -7.22
C VAL A 168 -10.61 5.99 -8.56
N PRO A 169 -11.17 4.92 -9.18
CA PRO A 169 -10.56 4.34 -10.36
C PRO A 169 -10.60 5.27 -11.58
N GLY A 170 -9.50 5.31 -12.35
CA GLY A 170 -9.35 6.13 -13.54
C GLY A 170 -8.99 7.60 -13.24
N THR A 171 -8.39 7.88 -12.08
CA THR A 171 -7.91 9.21 -11.68
C THR A 171 -6.42 9.27 -11.40
N GLN A 172 -5.66 8.27 -11.82
CA GLN A 172 -4.20 8.34 -11.96
C GLN A 172 -3.80 9.54 -12.84
#